data_AF-A0A0F9L1Y9-F1
#
_entry.id   AF-A0A0F9L1Y9-F1
#
_cell.length_a   1.000
_cell.length_b   1.000
_cell.length_c   1.000
_cell.angle_alpha   90.00
_cell.angle_beta   90.00
_cell.angle_gamma   90.00
#
_symmetry.space_group_name_H-M   'P 1'
#
loop_
_entity.id
_entity.type
_entity.pdbx_description
1 polymer ?
#
loop_
_entity_poly.entity_id
_entity_poly.type
_entity_poly.pdbx_seq_one_letter_code
_entity_poly.pdbx_strand_id
1 'polypeptide(L)'
;MYGLTRERWNERNEMSIGIAGAYPCPTKKQNIETLVSSLIASVYEPDAEIGWIADPRKYKFGNETINWGDLSVVSVDEDGDRFTVNIEEAAPGCELFQSWIEGWLSRWGWDCEAVTEW
;
A
#
# COMPACT_ATOMS: atom_id res chain seq x y z
N MET A 1 14.87 -10.79 8.00
CA MET A 1 15.28 -10.76 6.58
C MET A 1 13.97 -10.70 5.82
N TYR A 2 13.66 -9.56 5.21
CA TYR A 2 12.30 -9.18 4.81
C TYR A 2 12.22 -9.16 3.29
N GLY A 3 11.43 -10.05 2.69
CA GLY A 3 11.24 -10.13 1.25
C GLY A 3 9.99 -10.94 0.90
N LEU A 4 9.20 -10.42 -0.04
CA LEU A 4 8.02 -11.09 -0.60
C LEU A 4 8.48 -12.09 -1.68
N THR A 5 8.05 -13.34 -1.56
CA THR A 5 8.38 -14.38 -2.55
C THR A 5 7.71 -14.08 -3.91
N ARG A 6 8.32 -14.55 -4.99
CA ARG A 6 7.81 -14.41 -6.36
C ARG A 6 6.40 -14.99 -6.54
N GLU A 7 6.07 -16.05 -5.80
CA GLU A 7 4.74 -16.67 -5.79
C GLU A 7 3.68 -15.72 -5.21
N ARG A 8 3.95 -15.11 -4.05
CA ARG A 8 3.06 -14.09 -3.46
C ARG A 8 2.89 -12.87 -4.36
N TRP A 9 3.94 -12.45 -5.08
CA TRP A 9 3.86 -11.35 -6.05
C TRP A 9 2.94 -11.68 -7.23
N ASN A 10 2.99 -12.91 -7.73
CA ASN A 10 2.16 -13.35 -8.84
C ASN A 10 0.71 -13.55 -8.40
N GLU A 11 0.45 -14.14 -7.22
CA GLU A 11 -0.91 -14.26 -6.66
C GLU A 11 -1.59 -12.89 -6.52
N ARG A 12 -0.86 -11.87 -6.03
CA ARG A 12 -1.35 -10.49 -5.93
C ARG A 12 -1.71 -9.89 -7.29
N ASN A 13 -0.96 -10.22 -8.34
CA ASN A 13 -1.19 -9.67 -9.69
C ASN A 13 -2.23 -10.46 -10.50
N GLU A 14 -2.34 -11.77 -10.30
CA GLU A 14 -3.27 -12.66 -11.02
C GLU A 14 -4.74 -12.45 -10.62
N MET A 15 -5.03 -11.92 -9.42
CA MET A 15 -6.38 -11.45 -9.06
C MET A 15 -6.91 -10.35 -9.98
N SER A 16 -6.06 -9.70 -10.76
CA SER A 16 -6.40 -8.58 -11.65
C SER A 16 -6.84 -9.01 -13.06
N ILE A 17 -6.66 -10.28 -13.44
CA ILE A 17 -6.84 -10.75 -14.83
C ILE A 17 -7.99 -11.77 -14.92
N GLY A 18 -9.21 -11.31 -14.64
CA GLY A 18 -10.43 -12.10 -14.81
C GLY A 18 -11.42 -11.43 -15.78
N ILE A 19 -11.79 -12.17 -16.82
CA ILE A 19 -13.07 -12.22 -17.57
C ILE A 19 -13.85 -10.90 -17.77
N ALA A 20 -13.76 -10.35 -18.99
CA ALA A 20 -14.61 -9.26 -19.48
C ALA A 20 -16.10 -9.65 -19.47
N GLY A 21 -16.89 -9.11 -18.54
CA GLY A 21 -18.35 -9.19 -18.64
C GLY A 21 -19.18 -8.97 -17.37
N ALA A 22 -18.61 -9.03 -16.16
CA ALA A 22 -19.42 -8.95 -14.93
C ALA A 22 -18.72 -8.35 -13.70
N TYR A 23 -17.63 -7.59 -13.88
CA TYR A 23 -17.03 -6.91 -12.73
C TYR A 23 -17.87 -5.70 -12.36
N PRO A 24 -18.48 -5.66 -11.16
CA PRO A 24 -19.04 -4.41 -10.67
C PRO A 24 -17.92 -3.37 -10.68
N CYS A 25 -18.25 -2.12 -11.05
CA CYS A 25 -17.32 -1.02 -10.92
C CYS A 25 -16.76 -1.03 -9.48
N PRO A 26 -15.44 -0.99 -9.28
CA PRO A 26 -14.87 -1.04 -7.94
C PRO A 26 -15.47 0.07 -7.07
N THR A 27 -15.76 -0.26 -5.81
CA THR A 27 -16.18 0.72 -4.83
C THR A 27 -15.08 1.76 -4.58
N LYS A 28 -15.43 2.93 -4.02
CA LYS A 28 -14.43 3.94 -3.61
C LYS A 28 -13.34 3.32 -2.72
N LYS A 29 -13.74 2.48 -1.75
CA LYS A 29 -12.84 1.73 -0.86
C LYS A 29 -11.86 0.86 -1.62
N GLN A 30 -12.36 0.02 -2.53
CA GLN A 30 -11.52 -0.88 -3.35
C GLN A 30 -10.55 -0.10 -4.25
N ASN A 31 -10.99 1.05 -4.78
CA ASN A 31 -10.10 1.93 -5.56
C ASN A 31 -8.98 2.48 -4.67
N ILE A 32 -9.29 3.02 -3.49
CA ILE A 32 -8.29 3.56 -2.56
C ILE A 32 -7.33 2.46 -2.11
N GLU A 33 -7.83 1.30 -1.72
CA GLU A 33 -7.02 0.13 -1.34
C GLU A 33 -6.03 -0.26 -2.45
N THR A 34 -6.52 -0.33 -3.69
CA THR A 34 -5.69 -0.64 -4.87
C THR A 34 -4.65 0.44 -5.13
N LEU A 35 -5.01 1.71 -5.00
CA LEU A 35 -4.11 2.84 -5.20
C LEU A 35 -3.00 2.85 -4.14
N VAL A 36 -3.34 2.68 -2.86
CA VAL A 36 -2.35 2.63 -1.77
C VAL A 36 -1.48 1.39 -1.90
N SER A 37 -2.05 0.24 -2.22
CA SER A 37 -1.30 -0.98 -2.54
C SER A 37 -0.27 -0.76 -3.64
N SER A 38 -0.67 -0.09 -4.72
CA SER A 38 0.22 0.24 -5.85
C SER A 38 1.28 1.26 -5.44
N LEU A 39 0.92 2.22 -4.60
CA LEU A 39 1.84 3.23 -4.07
C LEU A 39 2.91 2.57 -3.20
N ILE A 40 2.52 1.69 -2.27
CA ILE A 40 3.45 0.89 -1.45
C ILE A 40 4.37 0.05 -2.35
N ALA A 41 3.81 -0.64 -3.36
CA ALA A 41 4.60 -1.43 -4.29
C ALA A 41 5.66 -0.60 -5.05
N SER A 42 5.41 0.70 -5.28
CA SER A 42 6.37 1.59 -5.94
C SER A 42 7.66 1.86 -5.14
N VAL A 43 7.66 1.55 -3.83
CA VAL A 43 8.84 1.63 -2.98
C VAL A 43 9.82 0.49 -3.24
N TYR A 44 9.35 -0.59 -3.87
CA TYR A 44 10.14 -1.78 -4.13
C TYR A 44 10.80 -1.71 -5.51
N GLU A 45 12.04 -2.17 -5.58
CA GLU A 45 12.82 -2.29 -6.80
C GLU A 45 13.25 -3.76 -6.99
N PRO A 46 13.37 -4.24 -8.23
CA PRO A 46 13.75 -5.61 -8.48
C PRO A 46 15.18 -5.87 -8.00
N ASP A 47 15.38 -6.98 -7.30
CA ASP A 47 16.67 -7.44 -6.82
C ASP A 47 16.96 -8.85 -7.34
N ALA A 48 18.21 -9.10 -7.74
CA ALA A 48 18.59 -10.36 -8.39
C ALA A 48 18.60 -11.57 -7.44
N GLU A 49 18.78 -11.37 -6.13
CA GLU A 49 18.89 -12.44 -5.14
C GLU A 49 17.57 -12.70 -4.43
N ILE A 50 16.87 -11.63 -4.03
CA ILE A 50 15.65 -11.74 -3.20
C ILE A 50 14.36 -11.39 -3.95
N GLY A 51 14.46 -11.05 -5.24
CA GLY A 51 13.32 -10.72 -6.10
C GLY A 51 12.94 -9.24 -6.03
N TRP A 52 12.62 -8.74 -4.84
CA TRP A 52 12.25 -7.33 -4.61
C TRP A 52 12.80 -6.81 -3.29
N ILE A 53 13.36 -5.60 -3.30
CA ILE A 53 13.87 -4.91 -2.11
C ILE A 53 13.23 -3.52 -2.02
N ALA A 54 12.81 -3.12 -0.82
CA ALA A 54 12.35 -1.76 -0.58
C ALA A 54 13.53 -0.78 -0.60
N ASP A 55 13.41 0.33 -1.34
CA ASP A 55 14.30 1.49 -1.23
C ASP A 55 13.57 2.68 -0.56
N PRO A 56 13.48 2.67 0.78
CA PRO A 56 12.85 3.77 1.51
C PRO A 56 13.64 5.09 1.41
N ARG A 57 14.92 5.07 0.98
CA ARG A 57 15.74 6.29 0.87
C ARG A 57 15.25 7.19 -0.26
N LYS A 58 14.67 6.60 -1.31
CA LYS A 58 14.01 7.30 -2.41
C LYS A 58 12.86 8.19 -1.93
N TYR A 59 12.19 7.80 -0.85
CA TYR A 59 11.00 8.47 -0.32
C TYR A 59 11.23 9.17 1.03
N LYS A 60 12.44 9.09 1.57
CA LYS A 60 12.87 9.81 2.78
C LYS A 60 12.04 9.51 4.04
N PHE A 61 11.61 8.27 4.23
CA PHE A 61 10.90 7.81 5.44
C PHE A 61 11.77 7.78 6.72
N GLY A 62 12.97 8.37 6.70
CA GLY A 62 13.86 8.44 7.85
C GLY A 62 14.22 7.07 8.43
N ASN A 63 14.02 6.90 9.73
CA ASN A 63 14.26 5.67 10.49
C ASN A 63 12.94 5.05 10.99
N GLU A 64 11.86 5.23 10.24
CA GLU A 64 10.56 4.67 10.60
C GLU A 64 10.60 3.15 10.68
N THR A 65 9.90 2.61 11.68
CA THR A 65 9.91 1.17 11.98
C THR A 65 8.84 0.50 11.12
N ILE A 66 9.26 0.06 9.92
CA ILE A 66 8.41 -0.55 8.92
C ILE A 66 8.97 -1.93 8.55
N ASN A 67 8.15 -2.97 8.68
CA ASN A 67 8.44 -4.30 8.16
C ASN A 67 8.08 -4.35 6.66
N TRP A 68 9.05 -3.98 5.84
CA TRP A 68 8.94 -4.02 4.37
C TRP A 68 8.70 -5.41 3.78
N GLY A 69 8.76 -6.48 4.57
CA GLY A 69 8.55 -7.84 4.09
C GLY A 69 7.08 -8.22 3.99
N ASP A 70 6.20 -7.60 4.78
CA ASP A 70 4.78 -7.95 4.88
C ASP A 70 3.85 -6.73 4.97
N LEU A 71 4.40 -5.52 4.75
CA LEU A 71 3.67 -4.25 4.68
C LEU A 71 2.49 -4.33 3.70
N SER A 72 1.28 -4.12 4.22
CA SER A 72 0.05 -4.23 3.43
C SER A 72 -1.09 -3.38 4.00
N VAL A 73 -2.04 -3.03 3.12
CA VAL A 73 -3.30 -2.39 3.53
C VAL A 73 -4.23 -3.47 4.05
N VAL A 74 -4.76 -3.30 5.25
CA VAL A 74 -5.65 -4.28 5.91
C VAL A 74 -7.11 -3.94 5.61
N SER A 75 -7.45 -2.66 5.72
CA SER A 75 -8.80 -2.19 5.45
C SER A 75 -8.81 -0.72 5.04
N VAL A 76 -9.91 -0.35 4.37
CA VAL A 76 -10.27 1.04 4.13
C VAL A 76 -11.66 1.29 4.71
N ASP A 77 -11.70 2.10 5.76
CA ASP A 77 -12.94 2.55 6.38
C ASP A 77 -13.42 3.84 5.72
N GLU A 78 -14.74 4.03 5.68
CA GLU A 78 -15.38 5.20 5.04
C GLU A 78 -16.33 5.82 6.06
N ASP A 79 -16.16 7.11 6.31
CA ASP A 79 -17.03 7.94 7.13
C ASP A 79 -17.43 9.18 6.33
N GLY A 80 -18.62 9.13 5.73
CA GLY A 80 -19.07 10.15 4.78
C GLY A 80 -18.18 10.19 3.53
N ASP A 81 -17.48 11.31 3.33
CA ASP A 81 -16.55 11.51 2.21
C ASP A 81 -15.07 11.32 2.61
N ARG A 82 -14.80 11.00 3.89
CA ARG A 82 -13.45 10.77 4.42
C ARG A 82 -13.16 9.27 4.51
N PHE A 83 -11.93 8.89 4.21
CA PHE A 83 -11.46 7.50 4.26
C PHE A 83 -10.33 7.33 5.29
N THR A 84 -10.33 6.21 6.00
CA THR A 84 -9.21 5.81 6.85
C THR A 84 -8.59 4.56 6.24
N VAL A 85 -7.29 4.62 5.95
CA VAL A 85 -6.53 3.52 5.37
C VAL A 85 -5.69 2.89 6.49
N ASN A 86 -6.08 1.69 6.92
CA ASN A 86 -5.36 0.95 7.95
C ASN A 86 -4.27 0.08 7.31
N ILE A 87 -3.04 0.24 7.76
CA ILE A 87 -1.84 -0.39 7.20
C ILE A 87 -1.11 -1.13 8.32
N GLU A 88 -0.98 -2.43 8.19
CA GLU A 88 -0.25 -3.27 9.15
C GLU A 88 1.25 -3.29 8.84
N GLU A 89 2.03 -3.79 9.80
CA GLU A 89 3.48 -3.99 9.67
C GLU A 89 4.28 -2.68 9.58
N ALA A 90 3.70 -1.60 10.12
CA ALA A 90 4.35 -0.31 10.30
C ALA A 90 3.98 0.27 11.67
N ALA A 91 4.97 0.70 12.46
CA ALA A 91 4.69 1.20 13.80
C ALA A 91 3.74 2.43 13.76
N PRO A 92 2.88 2.66 14.78
CA PRO A 92 1.95 3.80 14.78
C PRO A 92 2.59 5.19 14.63
N GLY A 93 3.89 5.31 14.91
CA GLY A 93 4.66 6.55 14.78
C GLY A 93 5.33 6.77 13.42
N CYS A 94 4.89 6.10 12.35
CA CYS A 94 5.45 6.27 11.00
C CYS A 94 4.83 7.48 10.27
N GLU A 95 4.94 8.68 10.86
CA GLU A 95 4.28 9.91 10.40
C GLU A 95 4.67 10.33 8.97
N LEU A 96 5.91 10.13 8.54
CA LEU A 96 6.38 10.44 7.18
C LEU A 96 5.77 9.50 6.16
N PHE A 97 5.71 8.20 6.47
CA PHE A 97 5.04 7.22 5.62
C PHE A 97 3.52 7.47 5.53
N GLN A 98 2.86 7.74 6.66
CA GLN A 98 1.44 8.13 6.71
C GLN A 98 1.19 9.39 5.86
N SER A 99 1.95 10.47 6.12
CA SER A 99 1.85 11.75 5.40
C SER A 99 2.12 11.60 3.90
N TRP A 100 3.00 10.68 3.51
CA TRP A 100 3.30 10.41 2.11
C TRP A 100 2.09 9.81 1.38
N ILE A 101 1.39 8.86 2.01
CA ILE A 101 0.18 8.24 1.47
C ILE A 101 -0.95 9.27 1.38
N GLU A 102 -1.21 9.99 2.48
CA GLU A 102 -2.23 11.04 2.53
C GLU A 102 -1.97 12.15 1.51
N GLY A 103 -0.72 12.62 1.44
CA GLY A 103 -0.28 13.64 0.50
C GLY A 103 -0.36 13.19 -0.96
N TRP A 104 -0.21 11.89 -1.24
CA TRP A 104 -0.42 11.35 -2.57
C TRP A 104 -1.92 11.28 -2.90
N LEU A 105 -2.74 10.69 -2.03
CA LEU A 105 -4.18 10.50 -2.24
C LEU A 105 -4.95 11.82 -2.38
N SER A 106 -4.62 12.81 -1.56
CA SER A 106 -5.23 14.16 -1.61
C SER A 106 -5.01 14.87 -2.95
N ARG A 107 -3.88 14.63 -3.64
CA ARG A 107 -3.65 15.19 -5.00
C ARG A 107 -4.59 14.61 -6.04
N TRP A 108 -5.18 13.45 -5.76
CA TRP A 108 -6.20 12.81 -6.58
C TRP A 108 -7.63 13.09 -6.10
N GLY A 109 -7.79 14.00 -5.11
CA GLY A 109 -9.08 14.43 -4.60
C GLY A 109 -9.68 13.54 -3.53
N TRP A 110 -8.91 12.62 -2.94
CA TRP A 110 -9.36 11.78 -1.85
C TRP A 110 -9.02 12.41 -0.50
N ASP A 111 -10.01 12.61 0.37
CA ASP A 111 -9.81 12.99 1.78
C ASP A 111 -9.53 11.72 2.59
N CYS A 112 -8.25 11.46 2.87
CA CYS A 112 -7.81 10.23 3.51
C CYS A 112 -6.90 10.50 4.70
N GLU A 113 -7.00 9.64 5.70
CA GLU A 113 -6.07 9.49 6.82
C GLU A 113 -5.41 8.11 6.73
N ALA A 114 -4.10 8.05 6.85
CA ALA A 114 -3.35 6.80 6.86
C ALA A 114 -3.00 6.45 8.32
N VAL A 115 -3.46 5.30 8.79
CA VAL A 115 -3.18 4.78 10.12
C VAL A 115 -2.28 3.57 9.98
N THR A 116 -1.17 3.56 10.72
CA THR A 116 -0.26 2.42 10.75
C THR A 116 -0.36 1.69 12.07
N GLU A 117 -0.30 0.36 12.02
CA GLU A 117 -0.27 -0.50 13.20
C GLU A 117 0.74 -1.64 13.06
N TRP A 118 1.17 -2.19 14.19
CA TRP A 118 2.13 -3.29 14.28
C TRP A 118 1.54 -4.44 15.08
#